data_AF-A0A7H1MCY1-F1
#
_entry.id   AF-A0A7H1MCY1-F1
#
_cell.length_a   1.000
_cell.length_b   1.000
_cell.length_c   1.000
_cell.angle_alpha   90.00
_cell.angle_beta   90.00
_cell.angle_gamma   90.00
#
_symmetry.space_group_name_H-M   'P 1'
#
loop_
_entity.id
_entity.type
_entity.pdbx_description
1 polymer ?
#
loop_
_entity_poly.entity_id
_entity_poly.type
_entity_poly.pdbx_seq_one_letter_code
_entity_poly.pdbx_strand_id
1 'polypeptide(L)'
;MTKHHTKAPLPFFGQKRNFIKAFKDALDNIPADGAGWTIVDAFGGSGLLSHVAKHTKPAARVIYNDFDGYAERLRHIPDTNRLRQTLAVVLADYPRDRHLDKPTKARVVAAIQDFNGYKDLHCLRSWLLFSSNQAGTMAELLNKHMYNCIRRTDYPDADGYLKGLEIVSQPFQTLLPQYVDEPKTLLVLDPPYVSTLQGMYANKHYFGMVQFLQLMYMVRPPFVFFSSTRSEFMDYLGFLKQHRPQEWAVFDGIASVSLIAGVAKGLGYEDNMVFKF
;
A
#
# COMPACT_ATOMS: atom_id res chain seq x y z
N MET A 1 -15.64 16.45 12.40
CA MET A 1 -15.70 15.29 11.49
C MET A 1 -14.28 14.91 11.09
N THR A 2 -13.90 13.63 11.15
CA THR A 2 -12.59 13.19 10.64
C THR A 2 -12.54 13.39 9.13
N LYS A 3 -11.41 13.87 8.63
CA LYS A 3 -11.21 14.11 7.19
C LYS A 3 -11.29 12.78 6.46
N HIS A 4 -12.07 12.71 5.38
CA HIS A 4 -12.13 11.53 4.52
C HIS A 4 -10.99 11.56 3.50
N HIS A 5 -9.96 10.75 3.74
CA HIS A 5 -8.77 10.67 2.89
C HIS A 5 -9.03 9.77 1.67
N THR A 6 -8.73 10.30 0.48
CA THR A 6 -8.70 9.54 -0.79
C THR A 6 -7.28 9.20 -1.25
N LYS A 7 -6.28 9.58 -0.45
CA LYS A 7 -4.86 9.34 -0.66
C LYS A 7 -4.17 9.18 0.70
N ALA A 8 -3.16 8.31 0.75
CA ALA A 8 -2.34 8.12 1.94
C ALA A 8 -1.58 9.42 2.34
N PRO A 9 -1.46 9.75 3.64
CA PRO A 9 -0.79 10.97 4.12
C PRO A 9 0.71 11.03 3.76
N LEU A 10 1.40 9.90 3.88
CA LEU A 10 2.81 9.70 3.53
C LEU A 10 2.97 8.83 2.27
N PRO A 11 4.10 8.93 1.54
CA PRO A 11 4.39 8.08 0.39
C PRO A 11 4.30 6.59 0.73
N PHE A 12 3.52 5.88 -0.08
CA PHE A 12 3.41 4.43 -0.07
C PHE A 12 3.19 3.97 -1.52
N PHE A 13 4.00 3.03 -1.97
CA PHE A 13 3.91 2.47 -3.32
C PHE A 13 2.77 1.47 -3.40
N GLY A 14 2.06 1.44 -4.53
CA GLY A 14 0.92 0.53 -4.70
C GLY A 14 -0.37 0.95 -3.99
N GLN A 15 -0.43 2.14 -3.37
CA GLN A 15 -1.67 2.61 -2.75
C GLN A 15 -2.84 2.62 -3.76
N LYS A 16 -3.97 2.04 -3.39
CA LYS A 16 -5.14 1.86 -4.27
C LYS A 16 -6.02 3.12 -4.41
N ARG A 17 -5.39 4.29 -4.44
CA ARG A 17 -6.08 5.60 -4.53
C ARG A 17 -7.00 5.74 -5.74
N ASN A 18 -6.66 5.07 -6.85
CA ASN A 18 -7.45 5.13 -8.08
C ASN A 18 -8.70 4.24 -8.02
N PHE A 19 -8.74 3.26 -7.11
CA PHE A 19 -9.89 2.36 -6.92
C PHE A 19 -10.86 2.81 -5.84
N ILE A 20 -10.61 3.93 -5.13
CA ILE A 20 -11.43 4.32 -3.98
C ILE A 20 -12.92 4.47 -4.32
N LYS A 21 -13.25 4.94 -5.53
CA LYS A 21 -14.65 4.99 -5.97
C LYS A 21 -15.23 3.58 -6.10
N ALA A 22 -14.59 2.72 -6.89
CA ALA A 22 -15.04 1.35 -7.11
C ALA A 22 -15.10 0.55 -5.80
N PHE A 23 -14.15 0.76 -4.89
CA PHE A 23 -14.13 0.09 -3.59
C PHE A 23 -15.31 0.53 -2.71
N LYS A 24 -15.69 1.82 -2.73
CA LYS A 24 -16.91 2.28 -2.06
C LYS A 24 -18.16 1.64 -2.65
N ASP A 25 -18.26 1.61 -3.98
CA ASP A 25 -19.39 0.98 -4.68
C ASP A 25 -19.48 -0.52 -4.32
N ALA A 26 -18.34 -1.21 -4.19
CA ALA A 26 -18.30 -2.60 -3.72
C ALA A 26 -18.76 -2.74 -2.27
N LEU A 27 -18.38 -1.81 -1.38
CA LEU A 27 -18.83 -1.80 0.02
C LEU A 27 -20.34 -1.60 0.16
N ASP A 28 -21.06 -1.08 -0.84
CA ASP A 28 -22.52 -0.94 -0.79
C ASP A 28 -23.26 -2.29 -0.73
N ASN A 29 -22.59 -3.39 -1.07
CA ASN A 29 -23.11 -4.75 -0.85
C ASN A 29 -23.20 -5.12 0.65
N ILE A 30 -22.52 -4.39 1.53
CA ILE A 30 -22.66 -4.52 2.99
C ILE A 30 -23.85 -3.64 3.44
N PRO A 31 -24.87 -4.19 4.11
CA PRO A 31 -26.06 -3.44 4.52
C PRO A 31 -25.75 -2.23 5.42
N ALA A 32 -26.47 -1.13 5.17
CA ALA A 32 -26.45 0.09 5.99
C ALA A 32 -25.02 0.56 6.33
N ASP A 33 -24.74 0.81 7.60
CA ASP A 33 -23.46 1.26 8.14
C ASP A 33 -22.50 0.12 8.52
N GLY A 34 -22.86 -1.14 8.21
CA GLY A 34 -22.02 -2.32 8.45
C GLY A 34 -22.11 -2.88 9.87
N ALA A 35 -23.17 -2.61 10.63
CA ALA A 35 -23.35 -3.20 11.95
C ALA A 35 -23.26 -4.74 11.91
N GLY A 36 -22.42 -5.32 12.77
CA GLY A 36 -22.18 -6.76 12.85
C GLY A 36 -21.34 -7.35 11.70
N TRP A 37 -20.74 -6.50 10.87
CA TRP A 37 -19.76 -6.91 9.86
C TRP A 37 -18.34 -6.65 10.33
N THR A 38 -17.43 -7.52 9.89
CA THR A 38 -15.98 -7.34 10.01
C THR A 38 -15.40 -7.10 8.61
N ILE A 39 -14.48 -6.14 8.48
CA ILE A 39 -13.72 -5.90 7.26
C ILE A 39 -12.25 -6.11 7.61
N VAL A 40 -11.61 -7.11 6.98
CA VAL A 40 -10.22 -7.48 7.25
C VAL A 40 -9.35 -7.06 6.07
N ASP A 41 -8.56 -6.01 6.27
CA ASP A 41 -7.54 -5.55 5.33
C ASP A 41 -6.23 -6.29 5.62
N ALA A 42 -6.07 -7.45 4.98
CA ALA A 42 -5.01 -8.40 5.30
C ALA A 42 -3.62 -7.93 4.83
N PHE A 43 -3.57 -7.03 3.86
CA PHE A 43 -2.35 -6.44 3.31
C PHE A 43 -2.47 -4.91 3.38
N GLY A 44 -2.61 -4.41 4.60
CA GLY A 44 -3.11 -3.05 4.83
C GLY A 44 -2.24 -1.95 4.26
N GLY A 45 -0.93 -2.17 4.12
CA GLY A 45 0.00 -1.20 3.55
C GLY A 45 -0.16 0.19 4.16
N SER A 46 -0.56 1.18 3.35
CA SER A 46 -0.82 2.55 3.81
C SER A 46 -2.08 2.76 4.68
N GLY A 47 -2.86 1.72 4.94
CA GLY A 47 -4.15 1.80 5.64
C GLY A 47 -5.25 2.55 4.89
N LEU A 48 -5.05 2.90 3.61
CA LEU A 48 -5.99 3.71 2.83
C LEU A 48 -7.33 2.98 2.61
N LEU A 49 -7.28 1.68 2.30
CA LEU A 49 -8.48 0.87 2.12
C LEU A 49 -9.22 0.70 3.46
N SER A 50 -8.51 0.35 4.53
CA SER A 50 -9.04 0.36 5.90
C SER A 50 -9.71 1.68 6.30
N HIS A 51 -9.06 2.83 6.02
CA HIS A 51 -9.61 4.16 6.30
C HIS A 51 -10.93 4.39 5.55
N VAL A 52 -10.96 4.07 4.26
CA VAL A 52 -12.17 4.22 3.42
C VAL A 52 -13.27 3.27 3.88
N ALA A 53 -12.94 2.02 4.20
CA ALA A 53 -13.88 1.04 4.74
C ALA A 53 -14.53 1.57 6.04
N LYS A 54 -13.73 2.06 7.00
CA LYS A 54 -14.25 2.57 8.27
C LYS A 54 -15.12 3.82 8.12
N HIS A 55 -14.81 4.70 7.16
CA HIS A 55 -15.65 5.87 6.91
C HIS A 55 -16.93 5.54 6.14
N THR A 56 -16.90 4.50 5.29
CA THR A 56 -18.05 4.08 4.49
C THR A 56 -19.01 3.23 5.33
N LYS A 57 -18.47 2.37 6.20
CA LYS A 57 -19.20 1.48 7.10
C LYS A 57 -18.79 1.73 8.57
N PRO A 58 -19.25 2.84 9.18
CA PRO A 58 -18.78 3.26 10.50
C PRO A 58 -19.13 2.30 11.64
N ALA A 59 -20.18 1.49 11.53
CA ALA A 59 -20.54 0.48 12.52
C ALA A 59 -19.81 -0.86 12.32
N ALA A 60 -19.12 -1.06 11.19
CA ALA A 60 -18.30 -2.24 10.97
C ALA A 60 -17.04 -2.23 11.85
N ARG A 61 -16.62 -3.43 12.28
CA ARG A 61 -15.28 -3.67 12.82
C ARG A 61 -14.30 -3.70 11.66
N VAL A 62 -13.27 -2.86 11.68
CA VAL A 62 -12.28 -2.80 10.60
C VAL A 62 -10.91 -3.14 11.15
N ILE A 63 -10.35 -4.24 10.67
CA ILE A 63 -9.03 -4.73 11.04
C ILE A 63 -8.05 -4.29 9.96
N TYR A 64 -7.08 -3.49 10.37
CA TYR A 64 -5.99 -3.00 9.55
C TYR A 64 -4.71 -3.77 9.91
N ASN A 65 -4.27 -4.67 9.03
CA ASN A 65 -3.01 -5.39 9.21
C ASN A 65 -1.83 -4.55 8.71
N ASP A 66 -1.18 -3.81 9.61
CA ASP A 66 -0.03 -2.96 9.33
C ASP A 66 1.30 -3.74 9.42
N PHE A 67 1.52 -4.63 8.45
CA PHE A 67 2.75 -5.40 8.37
C PHE A 67 3.97 -4.55 7.92
N ASP A 68 3.72 -3.40 7.28
CA ASP A 68 4.74 -2.49 6.72
C ASP A 68 5.17 -1.37 7.70
N GLY A 69 4.56 -1.30 8.90
CA GLY A 69 4.88 -0.30 9.92
C GLY A 69 4.48 1.14 9.54
N TYR A 70 3.44 1.31 8.72
CA TYR A 70 2.99 2.62 8.28
C TYR A 70 2.40 3.47 9.42
N ALA A 71 1.77 2.85 10.42
CA ALA A 71 1.24 3.53 11.59
C ALA A 71 2.36 4.18 12.42
N GLU A 72 3.54 3.58 12.51
CA GLU A 72 4.72 4.21 13.11
C GLU A 72 5.16 5.43 12.30
N ARG A 73 5.27 5.30 10.97
CA ARG A 73 5.65 6.41 10.09
C ARG A 73 4.74 7.63 10.26
N LEU A 74 3.43 7.41 10.37
CA LEU A 74 2.46 8.49 10.58
C LEU A 74 2.69 9.25 11.90
N ARG A 75 3.06 8.56 12.99
CA ARG A 75 3.39 9.20 14.29
C ARG A 75 4.61 10.11 14.20
N HIS A 76 5.50 9.85 13.24
CA HIS A 76 6.73 10.59 13.01
C HIS A 76 6.65 11.60 11.86
N ILE A 77 5.44 12.01 11.44
CA ILE A 77 5.26 13.13 10.49
C ILE A 77 5.96 14.42 10.96
N PRO A 78 5.92 14.82 12.26
CA PRO A 78 6.63 16.01 12.73
C PRO A 78 8.14 15.97 12.45
N ASP A 79 8.79 14.86 12.76
CA ASP A 79 10.23 14.67 12.48
C ASP A 79 10.51 14.61 10.98
N THR A 80 9.63 13.95 10.21
CA THR A 80 9.72 13.89 8.76
C THR A 80 9.68 15.31 8.16
N ASN A 81 8.79 16.18 8.64
CA ASN A 81 8.70 17.57 8.19
C ASN A 81 9.91 18.39 8.63
N ARG A 82 10.42 18.22 9.86
CA ARG A 82 11.66 18.86 10.32
C ARG A 82 12.85 18.50 9.42
N LEU A 83 13.05 17.21 9.13
CA LEU A 83 14.13 16.77 8.24
C LEU A 83 13.95 17.33 6.82
N ARG A 84 12.72 17.35 6.29
CA ARG A 84 12.42 17.96 4.98
C ARG A 84 12.81 19.44 4.96
N GLN A 85 12.49 20.20 5.99
CA GLN A 85 12.83 21.62 6.10
C GLN A 85 14.35 21.82 6.17
N THR A 86 15.07 21.02 6.97
CA THR A 86 16.55 21.03 7.02
C THR A 86 17.15 20.80 5.63
N LEU A 87 16.70 19.77 4.91
CA LEU A 87 17.19 19.47 3.57
C LEU A 87 16.80 20.54 2.54
N ALA A 88 15.63 21.18 2.69
CA ALA A 88 15.21 22.26 1.83
C ALA A 88 16.14 23.49 1.96
N VAL A 89 16.65 23.76 3.16
CA VAL A 89 17.67 24.82 3.38
C VAL A 89 18.99 24.43 2.72
N VAL A 90 19.46 23.18 2.91
CA VAL A 90 20.71 22.70 2.28
C VAL A 90 20.66 22.77 0.75
N LEU A 91 19.48 22.58 0.17
CA LEU A 91 19.25 22.55 -1.28
C LEU A 91 18.61 23.84 -1.85
N ALA A 92 18.55 24.92 -1.08
CA ALA A 92 17.80 26.13 -1.45
C ALA A 92 18.25 26.71 -2.81
N ASP A 93 19.56 26.75 -3.05
CA ASP A 93 20.17 27.28 -4.28
C ASP A 93 20.44 26.21 -5.34
N TYR A 94 20.06 24.95 -5.10
CA TYR A 94 20.31 23.85 -6.03
C TYR A 94 19.12 23.64 -6.98
N PRO A 95 19.33 23.53 -8.30
CA PRO A 95 18.24 23.37 -9.24
C PRO A 95 17.44 22.09 -8.98
N ARG A 96 16.12 22.18 -9.17
CA ARG A 96 15.19 21.08 -8.98
C ARG A 96 15.33 19.98 -10.03
N ASP A 97 15.02 18.76 -9.61
CA ASP A 97 14.98 17.56 -10.43
C ASP A 97 16.33 17.32 -11.16
N ARG A 98 17.42 17.83 -10.58
CA ARG A 98 18.80 17.68 -11.05
C ARG A 98 19.61 16.79 -10.12
N HIS A 99 20.56 16.08 -10.72
CA HIS A 99 21.54 15.26 -10.02
C HIS A 99 22.39 16.14 -9.11
N LEU A 100 22.65 15.69 -7.89
CA LEU A 100 23.49 16.41 -6.91
C LEU A 100 24.97 16.17 -7.20
N ASP A 101 25.75 17.25 -7.29
CA ASP A 101 27.20 17.16 -7.29
C ASP A 101 27.75 16.57 -5.98
N LYS A 102 29.03 16.15 -6.00
CA LYS A 102 29.65 15.47 -4.85
C LYS A 102 29.62 16.34 -3.56
N PRO A 103 29.99 17.63 -3.59
CA PRO A 103 29.95 18.47 -2.38
C PRO A 103 28.54 18.64 -1.81
N THR A 104 27.53 18.87 -2.66
CA THR A 104 26.15 19.05 -2.22
C THR A 104 25.56 17.75 -1.69
N LYS A 105 25.84 16.61 -2.35
CA LYS A 105 25.48 15.29 -1.82
C LYS A 105 26.08 15.08 -0.43
N ALA A 106 27.35 15.41 -0.21
CA ALA A 106 27.99 15.24 1.09
C ALA A 106 27.29 16.04 2.20
N ARG A 107 26.89 17.29 1.92
CA ARG A 107 26.10 18.11 2.86
C ARG A 107 24.73 17.52 3.17
N VAL A 108 24.03 17.00 2.15
CA VAL A 108 22.74 16.31 2.33
C VAL A 108 22.91 15.06 3.20
N VAL A 109 23.93 14.24 2.93
CA VAL A 109 24.21 13.02 3.71
C VAL A 109 24.52 13.37 5.17
N ALA A 110 25.37 14.37 5.42
CA ALA A 110 25.67 14.85 6.77
C ALA A 110 24.40 15.32 7.48
N ALA A 111 23.57 16.15 6.84
CA ALA A 111 22.30 16.61 7.41
C ALA A 111 21.35 15.45 7.78
N ILE A 112 21.30 14.37 6.98
CA ILE A 112 20.51 13.18 7.31
C ILE A 112 21.14 12.40 8.48
N GLN A 113 22.47 12.25 8.50
CA GLN A 113 23.18 11.53 9.56
C GLN A 113 23.07 12.24 10.91
N ASP A 114 23.26 13.55 10.92
CA ASP A 114 23.25 14.40 12.13
C ASP A 114 21.83 14.69 12.64
N PHE A 115 20.79 14.40 11.83
CA PHE A 115 19.42 14.63 12.25
C PHE A 115 19.06 13.78 13.48
N ASN A 116 18.72 14.46 14.57
CA ASN A 116 18.25 13.86 15.81
C ASN A 116 16.70 13.76 15.79
N GLY A 117 16.21 12.64 15.26
CA GLY A 117 14.79 12.32 15.10
C GLY A 117 14.57 11.14 14.15
N TYR A 118 13.30 10.80 13.90
CA TYR A 118 12.94 9.72 12.99
C TYR A 118 13.31 10.03 11.53
N LYS A 119 13.92 9.06 10.84
CA LYS A 119 14.39 9.19 9.45
C LYS A 119 13.57 8.26 8.55
N ASP A 120 12.44 8.75 8.05
CA ASP A 120 11.58 7.98 7.14
C ASP A 120 12.30 7.72 5.81
N LEU A 121 12.76 6.48 5.63
CA LEU A 121 13.46 6.02 4.43
C LEU A 121 12.59 6.16 3.17
N HIS A 122 11.28 5.92 3.24
CA HIS A 122 10.39 6.04 2.07
C HIS A 122 10.22 7.50 1.64
N CYS A 123 10.10 8.42 2.62
CA CYS A 123 10.09 9.85 2.32
C CYS A 123 11.42 10.31 1.70
N LEU A 124 12.54 9.91 2.30
CA LEU A 124 13.87 10.26 1.78
C LEU A 124 14.11 9.73 0.37
N ARG A 125 13.73 8.47 0.08
CA ARG A 125 13.75 7.93 -1.30
C ARG A 125 12.93 8.81 -2.24
N SER A 126 11.72 9.20 -1.85
CA SER A 126 10.85 10.04 -2.69
C SER A 126 11.41 11.44 -2.96
N TRP A 127 12.27 11.95 -2.07
CA TRP A 127 12.86 13.29 -2.19
C TRP A 127 14.23 13.29 -2.88
N LEU A 128 14.97 12.19 -2.79
CA LEU A 128 16.38 12.13 -3.17
C LEU A 128 16.68 11.15 -4.30
N LEU A 129 15.75 10.27 -4.67
CA LEU A 129 15.92 9.33 -5.78
C LEU A 129 14.91 9.61 -6.90
N PHE A 130 15.26 9.26 -8.14
CA PHE A 130 14.28 9.15 -9.21
C PHE A 130 13.40 7.90 -9.03
N SER A 131 12.18 7.95 -9.57
CA SER A 131 11.09 7.00 -9.32
C SER A 131 11.38 5.52 -9.60
N SER A 132 12.46 5.20 -10.32
CA SER A 132 12.87 3.82 -10.63
C SER A 132 14.01 3.29 -9.75
N ASN A 133 14.66 4.11 -8.93
CA ASN A 133 15.87 3.72 -8.18
C ASN A 133 15.52 3.21 -6.77
N GLN A 134 15.99 2.00 -6.45
CA GLN A 134 15.60 1.22 -5.27
C GLN A 134 16.71 1.19 -4.21
N ALA A 135 16.42 1.57 -2.96
CA ALA A 135 17.40 1.62 -1.87
C ALA A 135 16.84 1.00 -0.58
N GLY A 136 16.94 -0.32 -0.42
CA GLY A 136 16.31 -1.12 0.64
C GLY A 136 16.63 -0.65 2.06
N THR A 137 17.81 -0.05 2.26
CA THR A 137 18.29 0.42 3.56
C THR A 137 18.72 1.89 3.52
N MET A 138 18.85 2.51 4.71
CA MET A 138 19.44 3.85 4.83
C MET A 138 20.88 3.87 4.26
N ALA A 139 21.69 2.86 4.56
CA ALA A 139 23.05 2.77 4.06
C ALA A 139 23.11 2.74 2.52
N GLU A 140 22.24 1.96 1.88
CA GLU A 140 22.12 1.95 0.42
C GLU A 140 21.69 3.31 -0.14
N LEU A 141 20.73 3.98 0.50
CA LEU A 141 20.27 5.30 0.07
C LEU A 141 21.42 6.31 0.08
N LEU A 142 22.20 6.38 1.15
CA LEU A 142 23.30 7.34 1.30
C LEU A 142 24.43 7.11 0.26
N ASN A 143 24.62 5.86 -0.18
CA ASN A 143 25.61 5.52 -1.19
C ASN A 143 25.17 5.82 -2.63
N LYS A 144 23.88 5.98 -2.91
CA LYS A 144 23.36 6.21 -4.27
C LYS A 144 23.58 7.63 -4.79
N HIS A 145 23.43 7.78 -6.11
CA HIS A 145 23.25 9.08 -6.72
C HIS A 145 21.94 9.70 -6.24
N MET A 146 21.99 10.98 -5.87
CA MET A 146 20.85 11.73 -5.36
C MET A 146 20.43 12.83 -6.32
N TYR A 147 19.18 13.23 -6.22
CA TYR A 147 18.55 14.28 -7.01
C TYR A 147 17.80 15.25 -6.10
N ASN A 148 17.65 16.50 -6.51
CA ASN A 148 16.81 17.45 -5.79
C ASN A 148 15.32 17.30 -6.17
N CYS A 149 14.67 16.25 -5.66
CA CYS A 149 13.23 16.00 -5.83
C CYS A 149 12.44 16.36 -4.56
N ILE A 150 13.00 17.22 -3.69
CA ILE A 150 12.41 17.46 -2.37
C ILE A 150 11.01 18.06 -2.46
N ARG A 151 10.15 17.59 -1.55
CA ARG A 151 8.79 18.10 -1.44
C ARG A 151 8.82 19.57 -0.98
N ARG A 152 8.04 20.43 -1.67
CA ARG A 152 7.96 21.88 -1.37
C ARG A 152 7.23 22.21 -0.08
N THR A 153 6.19 21.45 0.25
CA THR A 153 5.36 21.70 1.43
C THR A 153 5.46 20.53 2.39
N ASP A 154 5.20 20.80 3.66
CA ASP A 154 5.10 19.78 4.68
C ASP A 154 3.99 18.76 4.35
N TYR A 155 4.13 17.56 4.90
CA TYR A 155 3.03 16.63 4.98
C TYR A 155 2.03 17.13 6.01
N PRO A 156 0.72 17.08 5.71
CA PRO A 156 -0.29 17.42 6.69
C PRO A 156 -0.27 16.41 7.84
N ASP A 157 -0.75 16.83 9.01
CA ASP A 157 -0.99 15.90 10.11
C ASP A 157 -1.95 14.79 9.68
N ALA A 158 -1.71 13.58 10.20
CA ALA A 158 -2.52 12.40 9.94
C ALA A 158 -3.53 12.12 11.06
N ASP A 159 -3.87 13.16 11.83
CA ASP A 159 -4.80 13.05 12.95
C ASP A 159 -6.14 12.49 12.50
N GLY A 160 -6.55 11.42 13.18
CA GLY A 160 -7.79 10.71 12.87
C GLY A 160 -7.73 9.78 11.67
N TYR A 161 -6.61 9.69 10.92
CA TYR A 161 -6.49 8.81 9.75
C TYR A 161 -6.71 7.34 10.11
N LEU A 162 -6.17 6.88 11.24
CA LEU A 162 -6.32 5.51 11.73
C LEU A 162 -7.42 5.35 12.79
N LYS A 163 -8.26 6.38 13.01
CA LYS A 163 -9.26 6.37 14.08
C LYS A 163 -10.32 5.30 13.85
N GLY A 164 -10.56 4.48 14.87
CA GLY A 164 -11.57 3.42 14.84
C GLY A 164 -11.15 2.17 14.07
N LEU A 165 -9.89 2.08 13.64
CA LEU A 165 -9.31 0.86 13.10
C LEU A 165 -8.73 0.02 14.25
N GLU A 166 -8.91 -1.28 14.17
CA GLU A 166 -8.17 -2.25 14.97
C GLU A 166 -6.86 -2.57 14.25
N ILE A 167 -5.74 -2.16 14.82
CA ILE A 167 -4.43 -2.31 14.19
C ILE A 167 -3.78 -3.58 14.68
N VAL A 168 -3.44 -4.47 13.75
CA VAL A 168 -2.68 -5.70 14.01
C VAL A 168 -1.46 -5.73 13.11
N SER A 169 -0.47 -6.57 13.44
CA SER A 169 0.68 -6.82 12.58
C SER A 169 0.98 -8.32 12.64
N GLN A 170 0.38 -9.06 11.72
CA GLN A 170 0.46 -10.52 11.67
C GLN A 170 0.66 -11.03 10.24
N PRO A 171 1.35 -12.16 10.04
CA PRO A 171 1.33 -12.85 8.74
C PRO A 171 -0.11 -13.17 8.30
N PHE A 172 -0.40 -13.06 7.01
CA PHE A 172 -1.76 -13.37 6.52
C PHE A 172 -2.15 -14.83 6.80
N GLN A 173 -1.17 -15.74 6.88
CA GLN A 173 -1.38 -17.15 7.22
C GLN A 173 -1.92 -17.36 8.63
N THR A 174 -1.69 -16.43 9.55
CA THR A 174 -2.26 -16.49 10.90
C THR A 174 -3.49 -15.60 11.03
N LEU A 175 -3.52 -14.48 10.30
CA LEU A 175 -4.64 -13.53 10.36
C LEU A 175 -5.89 -14.06 9.69
N LEU A 176 -5.81 -14.49 8.43
CA LEU A 176 -6.99 -14.87 7.65
C LEU A 176 -7.76 -16.05 8.25
N PRO A 177 -7.12 -17.14 8.74
CA PRO A 177 -7.85 -18.27 9.32
C PRO A 177 -8.74 -17.93 10.51
N GLN A 178 -8.51 -16.80 11.19
CA GLN A 178 -9.37 -16.33 12.28
C GLN A 178 -10.76 -15.90 11.77
N TYR A 179 -10.90 -15.65 10.46
CA TYR A 179 -12.09 -15.03 9.86
C TYR A 179 -12.67 -15.82 8.67
N VAL A 180 -12.03 -16.90 8.22
CA VAL A 180 -12.48 -17.66 7.04
C VAL A 180 -13.87 -18.27 7.22
N ASP A 181 -14.24 -18.70 8.42
CA ASP A 181 -15.53 -19.32 8.71
C ASP A 181 -16.63 -18.31 9.10
N GLU A 182 -16.31 -17.01 9.10
CA GLU A 182 -17.26 -15.95 9.46
C GLU A 182 -17.98 -15.39 8.21
N PRO A 183 -19.29 -15.64 8.03
CA PRO A 183 -19.99 -15.24 6.80
C PRO A 183 -20.14 -13.71 6.65
N LYS A 184 -20.14 -12.96 7.75
CA LYS A 184 -20.23 -11.48 7.75
C LYS A 184 -18.86 -10.80 7.80
N THR A 185 -17.88 -11.42 7.17
CA THR A 185 -16.51 -10.88 7.14
C THR A 185 -16.04 -10.66 5.70
N LEU A 186 -15.82 -9.40 5.33
CA LEU A 186 -15.25 -9.02 4.04
C LEU A 186 -13.73 -9.13 4.08
N LEU A 187 -13.15 -9.94 3.21
CA LEU A 187 -11.69 -10.01 3.02
C LEU A 187 -11.24 -8.97 1.98
N VAL A 188 -10.41 -8.02 2.41
CA VAL A 188 -9.77 -7.04 1.52
C VAL A 188 -8.32 -7.46 1.30
N LEU A 189 -7.99 -7.81 0.06
CA LEU A 189 -6.76 -8.49 -0.31
C LEU A 189 -6.00 -7.68 -1.36
N ASP A 190 -4.86 -7.11 -0.96
CA ASP A 190 -3.94 -6.38 -1.84
C ASP A 190 -2.50 -6.92 -1.70
N PRO A 191 -2.25 -8.19 -2.06
CA PRO A 191 -0.97 -8.82 -1.83
C PRO A 191 0.14 -8.24 -2.72
N PRO A 192 1.42 -8.36 -2.31
CA PRO A 192 2.56 -8.15 -3.20
C PRO A 192 2.47 -9.05 -4.44
N TYR A 193 2.86 -8.55 -5.62
CA TYR A 193 2.83 -9.34 -6.85
C TYR A 193 4.01 -10.30 -6.95
N VAL A 194 3.73 -11.56 -7.31
CA VAL A 194 4.69 -12.68 -7.41
C VAL A 194 5.88 -12.37 -8.31
N SER A 195 5.64 -11.66 -9.41
CA SER A 195 6.63 -11.42 -10.49
C SER A 195 7.30 -10.05 -10.43
N THR A 196 7.08 -9.29 -9.35
CA THR A 196 7.76 -7.99 -9.18
C THR A 196 9.11 -8.18 -8.50
N LEU A 197 10.13 -7.44 -8.94
CA LEU A 197 11.37 -7.25 -8.18
C LEU A 197 10.99 -6.66 -6.82
N GLN A 198 10.71 -7.51 -5.84
CA GLN A 198 10.18 -7.16 -4.50
C GLN A 198 11.22 -6.44 -3.61
N GLY A 199 12.28 -5.86 -4.18
CA GLY A 199 13.29 -5.06 -3.47
C GLY A 199 12.77 -3.75 -2.85
N MET A 200 11.46 -3.51 -2.90
CA MET A 200 10.76 -2.35 -2.34
C MET A 200 10.19 -2.59 -0.95
N TYR A 201 9.86 -3.85 -0.65
CA TYR A 201 9.63 -4.26 0.72
C TYR A 201 11.00 -4.49 1.32
N ALA A 202 11.36 -3.79 2.39
CA ALA A 202 12.48 -4.18 3.24
C ALA A 202 12.16 -5.50 3.99
N ASN A 203 11.47 -6.43 3.34
CA ASN A 203 10.88 -7.59 3.96
C ASN A 203 11.86 -8.74 3.93
N LYS A 204 12.20 -9.18 5.14
CA LYS A 204 12.70 -10.52 5.44
C LYS A 204 11.72 -11.64 5.03
N HIS A 205 10.60 -11.30 4.38
CA HIS A 205 9.45 -12.15 4.10
C HIS A 205 9.09 -12.06 2.61
N TYR A 206 9.60 -13.00 1.83
CA TYR A 206 9.34 -13.18 0.41
C TYR A 206 7.87 -13.57 0.14
N PHE A 207 7.21 -12.91 -0.81
CA PHE A 207 5.88 -13.29 -1.29
C PHE A 207 5.97 -13.83 -2.72
N GLY A 208 6.26 -15.11 -2.86
CA GLY A 208 6.30 -15.81 -4.14
C GLY A 208 5.09 -16.67 -4.40
N MET A 209 5.22 -17.58 -5.37
CA MET A 209 4.14 -18.49 -5.79
C MET A 209 3.55 -19.30 -4.63
N VAL A 210 4.37 -19.81 -3.70
CA VAL A 210 3.88 -20.58 -2.55
C VAL A 210 2.98 -19.73 -1.65
N GLN A 211 3.39 -18.48 -1.34
CA GLN A 211 2.58 -17.57 -0.54
C GLN A 211 1.29 -17.17 -1.27
N PHE A 212 1.36 -16.97 -2.59
CA PHE A 212 0.19 -16.72 -3.42
C PHE A 212 -0.80 -17.90 -3.36
N LEU A 213 -0.34 -19.14 -3.58
CA LEU A 213 -1.21 -20.33 -3.50
C LEU A 213 -1.82 -20.52 -2.10
N GLN A 214 -1.05 -20.28 -1.05
CA GLN A 214 -1.57 -20.29 0.33
C GLN A 214 -2.68 -19.25 0.51
N LEU A 215 -2.46 -18.02 0.04
CA LEU A 215 -3.47 -16.96 0.09
C LEU A 215 -4.73 -17.38 -0.66
N MET A 216 -4.59 -17.88 -1.89
CA MET A 216 -5.71 -18.32 -2.74
C MET A 216 -6.55 -19.41 -2.09
N TYR A 217 -5.93 -20.33 -1.34
CA TYR A 217 -6.64 -21.36 -0.58
C TYR A 217 -7.53 -20.80 0.54
N MET A 218 -7.24 -19.59 1.04
CA MET A 218 -8.00 -18.92 2.09
C MET A 218 -9.02 -17.90 1.55
N VAL A 219 -9.04 -17.63 0.25
CA VAL A 219 -10.00 -16.69 -0.33
C VAL A 219 -11.39 -17.32 -0.36
N ARG A 220 -12.38 -16.58 0.15
CA ARG A 220 -13.79 -16.95 0.13
C ARG A 220 -14.68 -15.70 0.13
N PRO A 221 -15.88 -15.73 -0.47
CA PRO A 221 -16.78 -14.57 -0.47
C PRO A 221 -17.35 -14.30 0.94
N PRO A 222 -17.60 -13.03 1.31
CA PRO A 222 -17.32 -11.83 0.53
C PRO A 222 -15.83 -11.47 0.51
N PHE A 223 -15.31 -11.09 -0.66
CA PHE A 223 -13.94 -10.60 -0.83
C PHE A 223 -13.85 -9.44 -1.85
N VAL A 224 -12.84 -8.59 -1.67
CA VAL A 224 -12.30 -7.68 -2.68
C VAL A 224 -10.81 -7.99 -2.84
N PHE A 225 -10.39 -8.33 -4.05
CA PHE A 225 -9.03 -8.69 -4.40
C PHE A 225 -8.48 -7.69 -5.43
N PHE A 226 -7.37 -7.04 -5.10
CA PHE A 226 -6.65 -6.18 -6.02
C PHE A 226 -5.55 -6.95 -6.74
N SER A 227 -5.54 -6.87 -8.06
CA SER A 227 -4.60 -7.59 -8.90
C SER A 227 -4.13 -6.69 -10.05
N SER A 228 -3.19 -7.18 -10.85
CA SER A 228 -2.76 -6.49 -12.07
C SER A 228 -2.33 -7.51 -13.13
N THR A 229 -2.07 -7.08 -14.36
CA THR A 229 -1.50 -7.97 -15.39
C THR A 229 -0.18 -8.62 -14.99
N ARG A 230 0.52 -8.10 -13.96
CA ARG A 230 1.76 -8.68 -13.43
C ARG A 230 1.56 -9.65 -12.26
N SER A 231 0.33 -9.85 -11.83
CA SER A 231 0.00 -10.70 -10.69
C SER A 231 -0.34 -12.14 -11.07
N GLU A 232 -0.49 -12.43 -12.37
CA GLU A 232 -0.95 -13.73 -12.91
C GLU A 232 -2.30 -14.19 -12.35
N PHE A 233 -3.02 -13.32 -11.61
CA PHE A 233 -4.25 -13.68 -10.93
C PHE A 233 -5.35 -14.12 -11.89
N MET A 234 -5.55 -13.38 -12.98
CA MET A 234 -6.55 -13.73 -13.99
C MET A 234 -6.21 -15.04 -14.72
N ASP A 235 -4.92 -15.30 -14.97
CA ASP A 235 -4.46 -16.54 -15.58
C ASP A 235 -4.65 -17.73 -14.62
N TYR A 236 -4.36 -17.54 -13.33
CA TYR A 236 -4.65 -18.52 -12.28
C TYR A 236 -6.15 -18.84 -12.20
N LEU A 237 -7.02 -17.83 -12.25
CA LEU A 237 -8.46 -18.03 -12.32
C LEU A 237 -8.90 -18.81 -13.56
N GLY A 238 -8.30 -18.53 -14.73
CA GLY A 238 -8.50 -19.30 -15.95
C GLY A 238 -8.10 -20.76 -15.80
N PHE A 239 -6.94 -21.03 -15.18
CA PHE A 239 -6.48 -22.37 -14.85
C PHE A 239 -7.46 -23.11 -13.93
N LEU A 240 -7.95 -22.47 -12.86
CA LEU A 240 -8.94 -23.07 -11.96
C LEU A 240 -10.21 -23.43 -12.71
N LYS A 241 -10.72 -22.52 -13.54
CA LYS A 241 -11.94 -22.75 -14.32
C LYS A 241 -11.80 -23.96 -15.25
N GLN A 242 -10.64 -24.16 -15.86
CA GLN A 242 -10.40 -25.25 -16.81
C GLN A 242 -10.07 -26.59 -16.13
N HIS A 243 -9.27 -26.57 -15.06
CA HIS A 243 -8.65 -27.77 -14.51
C HIS A 243 -9.08 -28.11 -13.08
N ARG A 244 -9.69 -27.15 -12.37
CA ARG A 244 -10.11 -27.30 -10.96
C ARG A 244 -11.48 -26.66 -10.71
N PRO A 245 -12.56 -27.15 -11.35
CA PRO A 245 -13.87 -26.52 -11.30
C PRO A 245 -14.46 -26.40 -9.88
N GLN A 246 -14.06 -27.28 -8.95
CA GLN A 246 -14.46 -27.19 -7.54
C GLN A 246 -13.84 -25.96 -6.85
N GLU A 247 -12.57 -25.66 -7.10
CA GLU A 247 -11.89 -24.47 -6.58
C GLU A 247 -12.39 -23.19 -7.30
N TRP A 248 -12.73 -23.30 -8.59
CA TRP A 248 -13.34 -22.20 -9.35
C TRP A 248 -14.68 -21.72 -8.78
N ALA A 249 -15.47 -22.59 -8.14
CA ALA A 249 -16.80 -22.24 -7.61
C ALA A 249 -16.77 -21.04 -6.65
N VAL A 250 -15.66 -20.85 -5.93
CA VAL A 250 -15.42 -19.67 -5.09
C VAL A 250 -15.47 -18.37 -5.90
N PHE A 251 -14.90 -18.38 -7.11
CA PHE A 251 -14.74 -17.23 -8.00
C PHE A 251 -15.82 -17.13 -9.07
N ASP A 252 -16.73 -18.10 -9.17
CA ASP A 252 -17.79 -18.05 -10.17
C ASP A 252 -18.71 -16.83 -9.94
N GLY A 253 -18.99 -16.06 -11.00
CA GLY A 253 -19.79 -14.83 -10.89
C GLY A 253 -19.08 -13.62 -10.27
N ILE A 254 -17.75 -13.59 -10.22
CA ILE A 254 -16.99 -12.38 -9.82
C ILE A 254 -17.34 -11.18 -10.70
N ALA A 255 -17.36 -10.01 -10.09
CA ALA A 255 -17.36 -8.72 -10.77
C ALA A 255 -15.93 -8.14 -10.79
N SER A 256 -15.62 -7.30 -11.78
CA SER A 256 -14.34 -6.62 -11.86
C SER A 256 -14.47 -5.17 -12.30
N VAL A 257 -13.52 -4.35 -11.85
CA VAL A 257 -13.27 -3.00 -12.34
C VAL A 257 -11.80 -2.91 -12.73
N SER A 258 -11.53 -2.56 -13.99
CA SER A 258 -10.19 -2.41 -14.53
C SER A 258 -9.81 -0.94 -14.71
N LEU A 259 -8.57 -0.60 -14.44
CA LEU A 259 -7.98 0.70 -14.73
C LEU A 259 -6.75 0.52 -15.61
N ILE A 260 -6.79 1.09 -16.82
CA ILE A 260 -5.66 1.07 -17.75
C ILE A 260 -4.79 2.28 -17.45
N ALA A 261 -3.56 2.05 -16.97
CA ALA A 261 -2.54 3.07 -16.86
C ALA A 261 -1.74 3.13 -18.16
N GLY A 262 -1.93 4.19 -18.95
CA GLY A 262 -1.14 4.44 -20.15
C GLY A 262 0.30 4.82 -19.80
N VAL A 263 1.25 3.92 -20.06
CA VAL A 263 2.68 4.27 -20.22
C VAL A 263 2.95 4.30 -21.73
N ALA A 264 3.57 5.38 -22.22
CA ALA A 264 3.82 5.57 -23.65
C ALA A 264 4.55 4.37 -24.31
N LYS A 265 4.17 4.10 -25.57
CA LYS A 265 4.65 3.06 -26.52
C LYS A 265 4.72 1.62 -25.95
N GLY A 266 3.57 0.94 -25.96
CA GLY A 266 3.50 -0.51 -26.25
C GLY A 266 3.35 -1.47 -25.07
N LEU A 267 3.40 -1.02 -23.82
CA LEU A 267 3.21 -1.87 -22.63
C LEU A 267 2.17 -1.25 -21.70
N GLY A 268 0.89 -1.50 -21.99
CA GLY A 268 -0.20 -1.12 -21.10
C GLY A 268 -0.13 -1.91 -19.80
N TYR A 269 -0.21 -1.23 -18.66
CA TYR A 269 -0.36 -1.86 -17.35
C TYR A 269 -1.82 -1.71 -16.94
N GLU A 270 -2.47 -2.83 -16.65
CA GLU A 270 -3.86 -2.86 -16.19
C GLU A 270 -3.87 -3.33 -14.73
N ASP A 271 -4.39 -2.46 -13.87
CA ASP A 271 -4.73 -2.79 -12.50
C ASP A 271 -6.20 -3.21 -12.46
N ASN A 272 -6.52 -4.19 -11.62
CA ASN A 272 -7.86 -4.74 -11.47
C ASN A 272 -8.28 -4.75 -10.00
N MET A 273 -9.56 -4.49 -9.78
CA MET A 273 -10.26 -4.80 -8.53
C MET A 273 -11.31 -5.85 -8.85
N VAL A 274 -11.15 -7.05 -8.31
CA VAL A 274 -12.07 -8.19 -8.50
C VAL A 274 -12.79 -8.44 -7.18
N PHE A 275 -14.10 -8.68 -7.22
CA PHE A 275 -14.87 -8.87 -5.99
C PHE A 275 -16.07 -9.78 -6.18
N LYS A 276 -16.50 -10.37 -5.07
CA LYS A 276 -17.72 -11.18 -4.97
C LYS A 276 -18.25 -11.05 -3.55
N PHE A 277 -19.57 -10.91 -3.42
CA PHE A 277 -20.27 -10.86 -2.14
C PHE A 277 -21.19 -12.06 -1.98
#